data_AF-A0A975A8Q6-F1
#
_entry.id   AF-A0A975A8Q6-F1
#
_cell.length_a   1.000
_cell.length_b   1.000
_cell.length_c   1.000
_cell.angle_alpha   90.00
_cell.angle_beta   90.00
_cell.angle_gamma   90.00
#
_symmetry.space_group_name_H-M   'P 1'
#
loop_
_entity.id
_entity.type
_entity.pdbx_description
1 polymer ?
#
loop_
_entity_poly.entity_id
_entity_poly.type
_entity_poly.pdbx_seq_one_letter_code
_entity_poly.pdbx_strand_id
1 'polypeptide(L)'
;MERKTAIGEIIEISKQLEKELRRLKAEGKGLHEMTDSLSDKLPETLSRRLHMLASIRNKAVHEADYDVAAEFESYKATASEVLAALSVMKRLRQRKNQTAPRQTTGKAFKKSSDVQSNILFLLPFIPAFNIIYFLFMIIVGVIPAAVNFILLAASLAALIAGVHGLVYKANQLAVTCAAVYFAAYIGGMFISGSAPKSVKMLKFFPVFNTAFFLRETLFRVDWKLTLFGLLFCAAAVSGIVAFFYRDWQITGVTLLALSYLGGICHFLLSGKKKPGSSGRA
;
A
#
# COMPACT_ATOMS: atom_id res chain seq x y z
N MET A 1 -5.27 -52.69 13.92
CA MET A 1 -4.22 -51.75 13.47
C MET A 1 -3.26 -51.53 14.64
N GLU A 2 -1.95 -51.57 14.44
CA GLU A 2 -1.01 -51.28 15.52
C GLU A 2 -1.03 -49.78 15.89
N ARG A 3 -1.06 -49.44 17.18
CA ARG A 3 -1.13 -48.05 17.70
C ARG A 3 -0.09 -47.13 17.06
N LYS A 4 1.15 -47.62 16.89
CA LYS A 4 2.25 -46.85 16.28
C LYS A 4 1.95 -46.46 14.83
N THR A 5 1.34 -47.37 14.07
CA THR A 5 0.95 -47.13 12.67
C THR A 5 -0.16 -46.08 12.60
N ALA A 6 -1.17 -46.17 13.47
CA ALA A 6 -2.28 -45.20 13.52
C ALA A 6 -1.80 -43.78 13.86
N ILE A 7 -0.90 -43.65 14.85
CA ILE A 7 -0.29 -42.36 15.20
C ILE A 7 0.53 -41.79 14.03
N GLY A 8 1.32 -42.65 13.36
CA GLY A 8 2.09 -42.25 12.18
C GLY A 8 1.20 -41.67 11.07
N GLU A 9 0.08 -42.33 10.76
CA GLU A 9 -0.87 -41.86 9.76
C GLU A 9 -1.56 -40.55 10.18
N ILE A 10 -1.96 -40.40 11.45
CA ILE A 10 -2.52 -39.14 11.98
C ILE A 10 -1.55 -37.98 11.78
N ILE A 11 -0.26 -38.18 12.05
CA ILE A 11 0.78 -37.16 11.88
C ILE A 11 0.92 -36.78 10.40
N GLU A 12 0.96 -37.75 9.49
CA GLU A 12 1.09 -37.47 8.06
C GLU A 12 -0.14 -36.73 7.50
N ILE A 13 -1.35 -37.12 7.89
CA ILE A 13 -2.58 -36.41 7.52
C ILE A 13 -2.57 -34.97 8.08
N SER A 14 -2.11 -34.79 9.32
CA SER A 14 -1.98 -33.46 9.94
C SER A 14 -1.03 -32.56 9.16
N LYS A 15 0.12 -33.08 8.73
CA LYS A 15 1.07 -32.32 7.90
C LYS A 15 0.46 -31.92 6.56
N GLN A 16 -0.39 -32.76 5.96
CA GLN A 16 -1.10 -32.42 4.72
C GLN A 16 -2.10 -31.27 4.95
N LEU A 17 -2.85 -31.30 6.04
CA LEU A 17 -3.75 -30.20 6.42
C LEU A 17 -2.98 -28.90 6.65
N GLU A 18 -1.89 -28.94 7.42
CA GLU A 18 -1.02 -27.78 7.65
C GLU A 18 -0.46 -27.22 6.34
N LYS A 19 -0.06 -28.08 5.40
CA LYS A 19 0.42 -27.66 4.07
C LYS A 19 -0.66 -26.90 3.29
N GLU A 20 -1.91 -27.34 3.34
CA GLU A 20 -3.03 -26.63 2.69
C GLU A 20 -3.38 -25.33 3.41
N LEU A 21 -3.35 -25.28 4.74
CA LEU A 21 -3.55 -24.05 5.50
C LEU A 21 -2.43 -23.02 5.24
N ARG A 22 -1.16 -23.46 5.17
CA ARG A 22 -0.03 -22.59 4.78
C ARG A 22 -0.21 -22.00 3.39
N ARG A 23 -0.78 -22.76 2.44
CA ARG A 23 -1.13 -22.24 1.10
C ARG A 23 -2.23 -21.18 1.15
N LEU A 24 -3.07 -21.19 2.18
CA LEU A 24 -4.05 -20.13 2.47
C LEU A 24 -3.45 -18.96 3.27
N LYS A 25 -2.12 -18.96 3.50
CA LYS A 25 -1.38 -18.01 4.32
C LYS A 25 -1.73 -18.07 5.81
N ALA A 26 -1.95 -19.28 6.33
CA ALA A 26 -1.97 -19.50 7.77
C ALA A 26 -0.59 -19.24 8.38
N GLU A 27 -0.59 -18.73 9.61
CA GLU A 27 0.59 -18.51 10.45
C GLU A 27 0.50 -19.42 11.68
N GLY A 28 1.64 -19.92 12.18
CA GLY A 28 1.67 -20.85 13.32
C GLY A 28 2.59 -22.05 13.10
N LYS A 29 2.92 -22.73 14.20
CA LYS A 29 3.79 -23.91 14.23
C LYS A 29 3.03 -25.22 14.09
N GLY A 30 1.75 -25.27 14.47
CA GLY A 30 0.92 -26.46 14.39
C GLY A 30 -0.51 -26.18 13.92
N LEU A 31 -1.26 -27.26 13.67
CA LEU A 31 -2.62 -27.21 13.12
C LEU A 31 -3.59 -26.29 13.88
N HIS A 32 -3.50 -26.24 15.22
CA HIS A 32 -4.34 -25.35 16.04
C HIS A 32 -4.08 -23.87 15.77
N GLU A 33 -2.82 -23.43 15.94
CA GLU A 33 -2.40 -22.04 15.70
C GLU A 33 -2.68 -21.60 14.26
N MET A 34 -2.46 -22.49 13.28
CA MET A 34 -2.78 -22.22 11.89
C MET A 34 -4.27 -22.00 11.64
N THR A 35 -5.12 -22.73 12.37
CA THR A 35 -6.57 -22.56 12.30
C THR A 35 -6.98 -21.21 12.88
N ASP A 36 -6.45 -20.85 14.06
CA ASP A 36 -6.71 -19.55 14.70
C ASP A 36 -6.31 -18.38 13.81
N SER A 37 -5.14 -18.47 13.14
CA SER A 37 -4.65 -17.44 12.22
C SER A 37 -5.58 -17.20 11.01
N LEU A 38 -6.46 -18.15 10.73
CA LEU A 38 -7.43 -18.11 9.63
C LEU A 38 -8.89 -18.09 10.12
N SER A 39 -9.16 -17.93 11.42
CA SER A 39 -10.50 -17.91 12.01
C SER A 39 -11.47 -16.99 11.26
N ASP A 40 -11.06 -15.75 10.96
CA ASP A 40 -11.87 -14.77 10.21
C ASP A 40 -12.14 -15.15 8.73
N LYS A 41 -11.40 -16.12 8.18
CA LYS A 41 -11.40 -16.49 6.75
C LYS A 41 -11.99 -17.87 6.49
N LEU A 42 -12.10 -18.70 7.52
CA LEU A 42 -12.65 -20.04 7.43
C LEU A 42 -14.12 -20.01 7.86
N PRO A 43 -15.00 -20.80 7.23
CA PRO A 43 -16.32 -21.05 7.77
C PRO A 43 -16.20 -21.63 9.19
N GLU A 44 -17.06 -21.19 10.10
CA GLU A 44 -17.06 -21.62 11.51
C GLU A 44 -17.09 -23.14 11.66
N THR A 45 -17.88 -23.81 10.82
CA THR A 45 -17.98 -25.28 10.79
C THR A 45 -16.65 -25.97 10.46
N LEU A 46 -15.85 -25.35 9.59
CA LEU A 46 -14.54 -25.87 9.18
C LEU A 46 -13.48 -25.60 10.25
N SER A 47 -13.52 -24.42 10.87
CA SER A 47 -12.67 -24.06 12.00
C SER A 47 -12.83 -25.07 13.14
N ARG A 48 -14.07 -25.35 13.54
CA ARG A 48 -14.38 -26.31 14.61
C ARG A 48 -13.86 -27.73 14.32
N ARG A 49 -13.98 -28.18 13.07
CA ARG A 49 -13.44 -29.49 12.63
C ARG A 49 -11.91 -29.53 12.66
N LEU A 50 -11.25 -28.45 12.24
CA LEU A 50 -9.79 -28.34 12.31
C LEU A 50 -9.27 -28.33 13.75
N HIS A 51 -9.95 -27.64 14.67
CA HIS A 51 -9.61 -27.69 16.10
C HIS A 51 -9.82 -29.08 16.71
N MET A 52 -10.88 -29.79 16.33
CA MET A 52 -11.10 -31.18 16.73
C MET A 52 -9.95 -32.08 16.27
N LEU A 53 -9.55 -31.99 14.99
CA LEU A 53 -8.41 -32.75 14.45
C LEU A 53 -7.10 -32.40 15.19
N ALA A 54 -6.86 -31.12 15.48
CA ALA A 54 -5.70 -30.70 16.25
C ALA A 54 -5.70 -31.29 17.68
N SER A 55 -6.87 -31.36 18.32
CA SER A 55 -7.01 -31.99 19.64
C SER A 55 -6.73 -33.49 19.58
N ILE A 56 -7.31 -34.23 18.63
CA ILE A 56 -7.10 -35.68 18.48
C ILE A 56 -5.62 -35.98 18.20
N ARG A 57 -4.98 -35.21 17.31
CA ARG A 57 -3.54 -35.34 17.03
C ARG A 57 -2.70 -35.13 18.30
N ASN A 58 -3.03 -34.13 19.11
CA ASN A 58 -2.27 -33.86 20.34
C ASN A 58 -2.44 -34.99 21.36
N LYS A 59 -3.67 -35.49 21.58
CA LYS A 59 -3.92 -36.62 22.46
C LYS A 59 -3.20 -37.88 21.98
N ALA A 60 -3.32 -38.21 20.69
CA ALA A 60 -2.68 -39.39 20.10
C ALA A 60 -1.15 -39.40 20.25
N VAL A 61 -0.51 -38.23 20.24
CA VAL A 61 0.95 -38.10 20.37
C VAL A 61 1.42 -38.03 21.83
N HIS A 62 0.65 -37.38 22.71
CA HIS A 62 1.12 -37.05 24.06
C HIS A 62 0.51 -37.93 25.17
N GLU A 63 -0.66 -38.52 24.96
CA GLU A 63 -1.34 -39.36 25.96
C GLU A 63 -1.06 -40.85 25.69
N ALA A 64 -0.42 -41.53 26.64
CA ALA A 64 -0.03 -42.94 26.50
C ALA A 64 -1.24 -43.88 26.43
N ASP A 65 -2.30 -43.56 27.18
CA ASP A 65 -3.50 -44.39 27.36
C ASP A 65 -4.65 -44.01 26.41
N TYR A 66 -4.42 -43.09 25.48
CA TYR A 66 -5.44 -42.68 24.52
C TYR A 66 -5.69 -43.78 23.48
N ASP A 67 -6.95 -44.20 23.34
CA ASP A 67 -7.37 -45.20 22.37
C ASP A 67 -7.44 -44.61 20.95
N VAL A 68 -6.27 -44.55 20.32
CA VAL A 68 -6.13 -44.06 18.94
C VAL A 68 -6.93 -44.91 17.96
N ALA A 69 -7.07 -46.21 18.20
CA ALA A 69 -7.71 -47.12 17.25
C ALA A 69 -9.21 -46.84 17.13
N ALA A 70 -9.87 -46.49 18.23
CA ALA A 70 -11.29 -46.12 18.23
C ALA A 70 -11.58 -44.83 17.45
N GLU A 71 -10.71 -43.82 17.54
CA GLU A 71 -10.93 -42.51 16.90
C GLU A 71 -10.31 -42.38 15.50
N PHE A 72 -9.42 -43.30 15.10
CA PHE A 72 -8.67 -43.20 13.85
C PHE A 72 -9.54 -43.09 12.59
N GLU A 73 -10.57 -43.93 12.46
CA GLU A 73 -11.46 -43.91 11.30
C GLU A 73 -12.26 -42.60 11.20
N SER A 74 -12.76 -42.11 12.34
CA SER A 74 -13.44 -40.81 12.42
C SER A 74 -12.50 -39.65 12.07
N TYR A 75 -11.25 -39.70 12.54
CA TYR A 75 -10.22 -38.73 12.23
C TYR A 75 -9.95 -38.67 10.72
N LYS A 76 -9.77 -39.83 10.10
CA LYS A 76 -9.49 -39.95 8.66
C LYS A 76 -10.65 -39.45 7.80
N ALA A 77 -11.88 -39.83 8.15
CA ALA A 77 -13.08 -39.35 7.47
C ALA A 77 -13.20 -37.82 7.56
N THR A 78 -13.07 -37.27 8.77
CA THR A 78 -13.16 -35.82 9.00
C THR A 78 -12.05 -35.06 8.28
N ALA A 79 -10.81 -35.56 8.30
CA ALA A 79 -9.69 -34.92 7.62
C ALA A 79 -9.87 -34.90 6.10
N SER A 80 -10.41 -35.98 5.51
CA SER A 80 -10.73 -36.06 4.08
C SER A 80 -11.77 -35.01 3.68
N GLU A 81 -12.85 -34.86 4.46
CA GLU A 81 -13.88 -33.84 4.23
C GLU A 81 -13.31 -32.42 4.31
N VAL A 82 -12.45 -32.16 5.30
CA VAL A 82 -11.80 -30.86 5.49
C VAL A 82 -10.88 -30.54 4.30
N LEU A 83 -10.07 -31.49 3.83
CA LEU A 83 -9.21 -31.32 2.66
C LEU A 83 -10.03 -31.01 1.40
N ALA A 84 -11.14 -31.73 1.20
CA ALA A 84 -12.05 -31.48 0.09
C ALA A 84 -12.62 -30.05 0.15
N ALA A 85 -13.09 -29.61 1.32
CA ALA A 85 -13.63 -28.26 1.52
C ALA A 85 -12.57 -27.15 1.28
N LEU A 86 -11.35 -27.33 1.79
CA LEU A 86 -10.23 -26.41 1.56
C LEU A 86 -9.91 -26.28 0.06
N SER A 87 -9.95 -27.38 -0.68
CA SER A 87 -9.70 -27.38 -2.13
C SER A 87 -10.76 -26.60 -2.92
N VAL A 88 -12.03 -26.70 -2.53
CA VAL A 88 -13.15 -25.96 -3.15
C VAL A 88 -13.01 -24.46 -2.87
N MET A 89 -12.73 -24.06 -1.63
CA MET A 89 -12.52 -22.65 -1.28
C MET A 89 -11.37 -22.03 -2.09
N LYS A 90 -10.29 -22.77 -2.32
CA LYS A 90 -9.18 -22.32 -3.17
C LYS A 90 -9.63 -22.04 -4.59
N ARG A 91 -10.41 -22.93 -5.20
CA ARG A 91 -10.94 -22.75 -6.57
C ARG A 91 -11.87 -21.54 -6.67
N LEU A 92 -12.77 -21.36 -5.69
CA LEU A 92 -13.67 -20.21 -5.65
C LEU A 92 -12.92 -18.88 -5.53
N ARG A 93 -11.88 -18.83 -4.70
CA ARG A 93 -11.04 -17.64 -4.54
C ARG A 93 -10.22 -17.34 -5.80
N GLN A 94 -9.72 -18.35 -6.49
CA GLN A 94 -9.04 -18.19 -7.78
C GLN A 94 -9.98 -17.66 -8.87
N ARG A 95 -11.21 -18.17 -8.94
CA ARG A 95 -12.23 -17.64 -9.87
C ARG A 95 -12.58 -16.18 -9.57
N LYS A 96 -12.84 -15.82 -8.30
CA LYS A 96 -13.12 -14.42 -7.91
C LYS A 96 -11.99 -13.46 -8.30
N ASN A 97 -10.73 -13.90 -8.21
CA ASN A 97 -9.58 -13.12 -8.65
C ASN A 97 -9.44 -12.99 -10.18
N GLN A 98 -10.06 -13.88 -10.95
CA GLN A 98 -10.07 -13.83 -12.43
C GLN A 98 -11.27 -13.05 -12.99
N THR A 99 -12.43 -13.07 -12.29
CA THR A 99 -13.66 -12.41 -12.75
C THR A 99 -13.84 -10.99 -12.21
N ALA A 100 -13.06 -10.56 -11.21
CA ALA A 100 -13.04 -9.15 -10.82
C ALA A 100 -12.46 -8.30 -11.97
N PRO A 101 -13.12 -7.18 -12.38
CA PRO A 101 -12.57 -6.31 -13.41
C PRO A 101 -11.19 -5.88 -12.97
N ARG A 102 -10.21 -6.28 -13.77
CA ARG A 102 -8.80 -6.02 -13.58
C ARG A 102 -8.64 -4.51 -13.57
N GLN A 103 -8.58 -3.90 -12.38
CA GLN A 103 -8.04 -2.56 -12.21
C GLN A 103 -6.57 -2.63 -12.62
N THR A 104 -6.33 -2.43 -13.92
CA THR A 104 -5.06 -2.58 -14.63
C THR A 104 -4.12 -1.40 -14.40
N THR A 105 -4.41 -0.50 -13.46
CA THR A 105 -3.57 0.67 -13.21
C THR A 105 -2.39 0.41 -12.24
N GLY A 106 -2.38 -0.70 -11.48
CA GLY A 106 -1.38 -0.89 -10.42
C GLY A 106 -0.17 -1.80 -10.74
N LYS A 107 -0.24 -2.69 -11.73
CA LYS A 107 0.79 -3.75 -11.92
C LYS A 107 1.86 -3.43 -12.96
N ALA A 108 1.56 -2.64 -13.98
CA ALA A 108 2.55 -2.21 -14.96
C ALA A 108 3.54 -1.18 -14.36
N PHE A 109 3.07 -0.34 -13.42
CA PHE A 109 3.91 0.63 -12.72
C PHE A 109 4.91 -0.03 -11.75
N LYS A 110 4.57 -1.20 -11.20
CA LYS A 110 5.39 -1.88 -10.18
C LYS A 110 6.65 -2.55 -10.74
N LYS A 111 6.64 -2.97 -12.02
CA LYS A 111 7.82 -3.58 -12.65
C LYS A 111 8.84 -2.55 -13.14
N SER A 112 8.38 -1.32 -13.44
CA SER A 112 9.26 -0.18 -13.74
C SER A 112 9.86 0.43 -12.46
N SER A 113 9.13 0.39 -11.32
CA SER A 113 9.66 0.86 -10.03
C SER A 113 10.81 0.03 -9.48
N ASP A 114 10.84 -1.30 -9.73
CA ASP A 114 11.89 -2.19 -9.22
C ASP A 114 13.25 -2.01 -9.96
N VAL A 115 13.23 -1.51 -11.21
CA VAL A 115 14.45 -1.20 -11.96
C VAL A 115 14.90 0.25 -11.72
N GLN A 116 13.94 1.19 -11.61
CA GLN A 116 14.24 2.56 -11.19
C GLN A 116 14.82 2.60 -9.78
N SER A 117 14.35 1.77 -8.84
CA SER A 117 14.88 1.74 -7.46
C SER A 117 16.35 1.34 -7.37
N ASN A 118 16.89 0.60 -8.35
CA ASN A 118 18.28 0.11 -8.30
C ASN A 118 19.29 1.10 -8.88
N ILE A 119 18.95 1.85 -9.95
CA ILE A 119 19.82 2.91 -10.48
C ILE A 119 19.74 4.15 -9.58
N LEU A 120 18.56 4.46 -9.07
CA LEU A 120 18.34 5.58 -8.16
C LEU A 120 18.96 5.35 -6.76
N PHE A 121 19.30 4.10 -6.44
CA PHE A 121 20.00 3.68 -5.22
C PHE A 121 21.40 4.29 -5.10
N LEU A 122 22.07 4.52 -6.23
CA LEU A 122 23.46 4.97 -6.28
C LEU A 122 23.61 6.50 -6.36
N LEU A 123 22.55 7.22 -6.77
CA LEU A 123 22.57 8.67 -6.92
C LEU A 123 22.99 9.46 -5.66
N PRO A 124 22.58 9.10 -4.41
CA PRO A 124 23.00 9.85 -3.23
C PRO A 124 24.49 9.67 -2.88
N PHE A 125 25.19 8.69 -3.47
CA PHE A 125 26.60 8.41 -3.21
C PHE A 125 27.55 9.12 -4.19
N ILE A 126 27.02 9.84 -5.18
CA ILE A 126 27.81 10.62 -6.13
C ILE A 126 27.50 12.11 -5.91
N PRO A 127 28.44 12.92 -5.40
CA PRO A 127 28.19 14.32 -5.03
C PRO A 127 27.53 15.16 -6.13
N ALA A 128 27.95 14.98 -7.39
CA ALA A 128 27.41 15.72 -8.54
C ALA A 128 25.94 15.41 -8.85
N PHE A 129 25.43 14.25 -8.43
CA PHE A 129 24.06 13.81 -8.75
C PHE A 129 23.06 14.07 -7.63
N ASN A 130 23.49 14.61 -6.49
CA ASN A 130 22.60 14.76 -5.34
C ASN A 130 21.45 15.75 -5.59
N ILE A 131 21.69 16.80 -6.38
CA ILE A 131 20.63 17.73 -6.81
C ILE A 131 19.54 16.97 -7.57
N ILE A 132 19.93 16.06 -8.47
CA ILE A 132 18.98 15.25 -9.24
C ILE A 132 18.19 14.32 -8.29
N TYR A 133 18.85 13.74 -7.28
CA TYR A 133 18.17 12.96 -6.25
C TYR A 133 17.14 13.78 -5.45
N PHE A 134 17.48 14.99 -5.02
CA PHE A 134 16.55 15.87 -4.30
C PHE A 134 15.38 16.33 -5.18
N LEU A 135 15.63 16.68 -6.44
CA LEU A 135 14.58 17.00 -7.41
C LEU A 135 13.63 15.81 -7.62
N PHE A 136 14.18 14.60 -7.74
CA PHE A 136 13.37 13.40 -7.84
C PHE A 136 12.49 13.21 -6.60
N MET A 137 13.00 13.42 -5.39
CA MET A 137 12.19 13.34 -4.17
C MET A 137 11.06 14.37 -4.13
N ILE A 138 11.32 15.61 -4.56
CA ILE A 138 10.29 16.64 -4.68
C ILE A 138 9.19 16.16 -5.64
N ILE A 139 9.57 15.66 -6.82
CA ILE A 139 8.65 15.14 -7.83
C ILE A 139 7.83 13.98 -7.26
N VAL A 140 8.48 12.98 -6.66
CA VAL A 140 7.78 11.81 -6.07
C VAL A 140 6.84 12.21 -4.95
N GLY A 141 7.20 13.19 -4.11
CA GLY A 141 6.33 13.67 -3.04
C GLY A 141 5.08 14.41 -3.56
N VAL A 142 5.17 15.02 -4.75
CA VAL A 142 4.08 15.78 -5.37
C VAL A 142 3.22 14.93 -6.32
N ILE A 143 3.76 13.90 -6.97
CA ILE A 143 3.05 13.03 -7.92
C ILE A 143 1.68 12.54 -7.40
N PRO A 144 1.53 12.07 -6.15
CA PRO A 144 0.24 11.60 -5.63
C PRO A 144 -0.85 12.70 -5.62
N ALA A 145 -0.44 13.96 -5.60
CA ALA A 145 -1.30 15.13 -5.65
C ALA A 145 -1.45 15.74 -7.06
N ALA A 146 -0.70 15.28 -8.07
CA ALA A 146 -0.64 15.91 -9.39
C ALA A 146 -2.01 16.06 -10.06
N VAL A 147 -2.85 15.02 -10.01
CA VAL A 147 -4.21 15.08 -10.57
C VAL A 147 -5.08 16.11 -9.84
N ASN A 148 -4.98 16.19 -8.50
CA ASN A 148 -5.71 17.19 -7.73
C ASN A 148 -5.20 18.60 -8.01
N PHE A 149 -3.89 18.75 -8.26
CA PHE A 149 -3.29 20.03 -8.62
C PHE A 149 -3.83 20.52 -9.97
N ILE A 150 -3.93 19.64 -10.97
CA ILE A 150 -4.53 19.95 -12.28
C ILE A 150 -6.00 20.39 -12.11
N LEU A 151 -6.77 19.63 -11.32
CA LEU A 151 -8.18 19.96 -11.07
C LEU A 151 -8.34 21.26 -10.28
N LEU A 152 -7.47 21.52 -9.29
CA LEU A 152 -7.43 22.76 -8.54
C LEU A 152 -7.14 23.94 -9.47
N ALA A 153 -6.09 23.84 -10.29
CA ALA A 153 -5.69 24.87 -11.23
C ALA A 153 -6.81 25.16 -12.25
N ALA A 154 -7.42 24.12 -12.82
CA ALA A 154 -8.55 24.26 -13.73
C ALA A 154 -9.75 24.93 -13.05
N SER A 155 -10.07 24.54 -11.81
CA SER A 155 -11.18 25.14 -11.05
C SER A 155 -10.94 26.61 -10.72
N LEU A 156 -9.70 26.97 -10.37
CA LEU A 156 -9.33 28.35 -10.02
C LEU A 156 -9.32 29.25 -11.26
N ALA A 157 -8.75 28.77 -12.37
CA ALA A 157 -8.75 29.47 -13.64
C ALA A 157 -10.18 29.72 -14.16
N ALA A 158 -11.03 28.69 -14.10
CA ALA A 158 -12.44 28.81 -14.46
C ALA A 158 -13.19 29.79 -13.56
N LEU A 159 -12.92 29.80 -12.26
CA LEU A 159 -13.55 30.74 -11.33
C LEU A 159 -13.16 32.19 -11.66
N ILE A 160 -11.87 32.47 -11.82
CA ILE A 160 -11.35 33.82 -12.11
C ILE A 160 -11.88 34.31 -13.47
N ALA A 161 -11.78 33.50 -14.51
CA ALA A 161 -12.25 33.86 -15.85
C ALA A 161 -13.77 33.98 -15.92
N GLY A 162 -14.51 33.16 -15.15
CA GLY A 162 -15.97 33.25 -15.03
C GLY A 162 -16.42 34.55 -14.38
N VAL A 163 -15.78 34.94 -13.26
CA VAL A 163 -16.04 36.24 -12.59
C VAL A 163 -15.72 37.39 -13.53
N HIS A 164 -14.58 37.34 -14.24
CA HIS A 164 -14.23 38.33 -15.25
C HIS A 164 -15.31 38.41 -16.35
N GLY A 165 -15.76 37.26 -16.88
CA GLY A 165 -16.83 37.22 -17.89
C GLY A 165 -18.14 37.85 -17.41
N LEU A 166 -18.51 37.65 -16.15
CA LEU A 166 -19.70 38.27 -15.55
C LEU A 166 -19.54 39.79 -15.40
N VAL A 167 -18.40 40.26 -14.91
CA VAL A 167 -18.12 41.70 -14.71
C VAL A 167 -18.15 42.45 -16.04
N TYR A 168 -17.57 41.88 -17.09
CA TYR A 168 -17.49 42.51 -18.42
C TYR A 168 -18.63 42.12 -19.36
N LYS A 169 -19.72 41.51 -18.85
CA LYS A 169 -20.90 41.07 -19.64
C LYS A 169 -20.55 40.17 -20.84
N ALA A 170 -19.45 39.44 -20.78
CA ALA A 170 -19.02 38.48 -21.79
C ALA A 170 -19.68 37.12 -21.52
N ASN A 171 -20.98 37.00 -21.83
CA ASN A 171 -21.81 35.85 -21.49
C ASN A 171 -21.24 34.50 -21.97
N GLN A 172 -20.64 34.44 -23.16
CA GLN A 172 -20.02 33.21 -23.67
C GLN A 172 -18.81 32.77 -22.83
N LEU A 173 -18.00 33.71 -22.35
CA LEU A 173 -16.86 33.43 -21.47
C LEU A 173 -17.35 32.91 -20.11
N ALA A 174 -18.39 33.52 -19.55
CA ALA A 174 -18.98 33.07 -18.29
C ALA A 174 -19.53 31.64 -18.38
N VAL A 175 -20.24 31.31 -19.47
CA VAL A 175 -20.83 29.97 -19.68
C VAL A 175 -19.75 28.91 -19.90
N THR A 176 -18.73 29.19 -20.71
CA THR A 176 -17.63 28.24 -20.95
C THR A 176 -16.84 27.97 -19.66
N CYS A 177 -16.57 29.01 -18.87
CA CYS A 177 -15.91 28.86 -17.58
C CYS A 177 -16.76 28.07 -16.58
N ALA A 178 -18.07 28.29 -16.52
CA ALA A 178 -18.97 27.50 -15.68
C ALA A 178 -18.97 26.01 -16.07
N ALA A 179 -18.93 25.70 -17.37
CA ALA A 179 -18.84 24.32 -17.86
C ALA A 179 -17.50 23.67 -17.48
N VAL A 180 -16.37 24.38 -17.60
CA VAL A 180 -15.06 23.88 -17.16
C VAL A 180 -15.03 23.63 -15.65
N TYR A 181 -15.60 24.55 -14.86
CA TYR A 181 -15.71 24.40 -13.41
C TYR A 181 -16.52 23.16 -13.03
N PHE A 182 -17.64 22.92 -13.72
CA PHE A 182 -18.50 21.76 -13.51
C PHE A 182 -17.83 20.46 -13.96
N ALA A 183 -17.08 20.47 -15.07
CA ALA A 183 -16.29 19.32 -15.51
C ALA A 183 -15.21 18.95 -14.48
N ALA A 184 -14.51 19.95 -13.92
CA ALA A 184 -13.52 19.73 -12.86
C ALA A 184 -14.18 19.13 -11.61
N TYR A 185 -15.37 19.62 -11.23
CA TYR A 185 -16.19 19.07 -10.14
C TYR A 185 -16.54 17.59 -10.36
N ILE A 186 -17.05 17.23 -11.55
CA ILE A 186 -17.36 15.83 -11.89
C ILE A 186 -16.10 14.98 -11.82
N GLY A 187 -14.97 15.45 -12.38
CA GLY A 187 -13.69 14.76 -12.29
C GLY A 187 -13.29 14.47 -10.84
N GLY A 188 -13.47 15.43 -9.94
CA GLY A 188 -13.21 15.29 -8.51
C GLY A 188 -14.01 14.19 -7.82
N MET A 189 -15.23 13.92 -8.27
CA MET A 189 -16.06 12.83 -7.72
C MET A 189 -15.44 11.45 -7.95
N PHE A 190 -14.80 11.24 -9.10
CA PHE A 190 -14.22 9.93 -9.47
C PHE A 190 -12.86 9.65 -8.82
N ILE A 191 -12.14 10.69 -8.38
CA ILE A 191 -10.75 10.55 -7.89
C ILE A 191 -10.67 10.36 -6.37
N SER A 192 -11.76 10.56 -5.64
CA SER A 192 -11.71 10.60 -4.18
C SER A 192 -11.90 9.22 -3.53
N GLY A 193 -10.83 8.43 -3.59
CA GLY A 193 -10.76 7.06 -3.08
C GLY A 193 -10.72 6.90 -1.55
N SER A 194 -10.42 7.94 -0.76
CA SER A 194 -10.08 7.72 0.67
C SER A 194 -10.55 8.81 1.66
N ALA A 195 -11.36 9.79 1.23
CA ALA A 195 -11.75 10.89 2.13
C ALA A 195 -12.75 10.44 3.24
N PRO A 196 -12.69 11.02 4.46
CA PRO A 196 -13.67 10.78 5.54
C PRO A 196 -15.11 11.08 5.10
N LYS A 197 -16.10 10.37 5.66
CA LYS A 197 -17.52 10.54 5.32
C LYS A 197 -18.01 11.99 5.45
N SER A 198 -17.56 12.73 6.45
CA SER A 198 -17.91 14.15 6.66
C SER A 198 -17.48 15.07 5.51
N VAL A 199 -16.33 14.78 4.90
CA VAL A 199 -15.79 15.57 3.78
C VAL A 199 -16.45 15.16 2.45
N LYS A 200 -16.96 13.92 2.35
CA LYS A 200 -17.72 13.48 1.17
C LYS A 200 -19.00 14.31 0.98
N MET A 201 -19.59 14.87 2.04
CA MET A 201 -20.73 15.78 1.92
C MET A 201 -20.37 17.13 1.26
N LEU A 202 -19.18 17.69 1.55
CA LEU A 202 -18.74 18.94 0.92
C LEU A 202 -18.64 18.84 -0.61
N LYS A 203 -18.44 17.62 -1.14
CA LYS A 203 -18.37 17.37 -2.58
C LYS A 203 -19.70 17.50 -3.30
N PHE A 204 -20.82 17.64 -2.62
CA PHE A 204 -22.12 17.82 -3.28
C PHE A 204 -22.43 19.30 -3.56
N PHE A 205 -21.58 20.20 -3.06
CA PHE A 205 -21.76 21.63 -3.19
C PHE A 205 -20.66 22.19 -4.11
N PRO A 206 -21.00 22.60 -5.35
CA PRO A 206 -20.03 23.11 -6.32
C PRO A 206 -19.17 24.25 -5.77
N VAL A 207 -19.73 25.12 -4.93
CA VAL A 207 -19.03 26.29 -4.35
C VAL A 207 -17.82 25.87 -3.50
N PHE A 208 -17.85 24.68 -2.89
CA PHE A 208 -16.75 24.19 -2.05
C PHE A 208 -15.72 23.35 -2.81
N ASN A 209 -15.87 23.19 -4.14
CA ASN A 209 -15.03 22.32 -4.95
C ASN A 209 -13.55 22.75 -4.94
N THR A 210 -13.29 24.04 -5.05
CA THR A 210 -11.93 24.59 -5.01
C THR A 210 -11.27 24.38 -3.64
N ALA A 211 -12.01 24.61 -2.55
CA ALA A 211 -11.53 24.36 -1.20
C ALA A 211 -11.28 22.86 -0.93
N PHE A 212 -12.14 22.00 -1.48
CA PHE A 212 -11.98 20.55 -1.43
C PHE A 212 -10.71 20.10 -2.15
N PHE A 213 -10.46 20.56 -3.38
CA PHE A 213 -9.24 20.24 -4.11
C PHE A 213 -7.99 20.78 -3.46
N LEU A 214 -8.04 21.99 -2.90
CA LEU A 214 -6.94 22.55 -2.14
C LEU A 214 -6.60 21.64 -0.96
N ARG A 215 -7.59 21.29 -0.14
CA ARG A 215 -7.41 20.37 0.98
C ARG A 215 -6.86 19.03 0.52
N GLU A 216 -7.47 18.38 -0.47
CA GLU A 216 -7.05 17.06 -0.93
C GLU A 216 -5.64 17.09 -1.55
N THR A 217 -5.28 18.17 -2.25
CA THR A 217 -3.90 18.40 -2.73
C THR A 217 -2.94 18.45 -1.55
N LEU A 218 -3.24 19.28 -0.54
CA LEU A 218 -2.42 19.38 0.67
C LEU A 218 -2.30 18.03 1.39
N PHE A 219 -3.36 17.22 1.50
CA PHE A 219 -3.28 15.93 2.20
C PHE A 219 -2.58 14.83 1.41
N ARG A 220 -2.55 14.91 0.08
CA ARG A 220 -1.91 13.88 -0.75
C ARG A 220 -0.42 14.13 -1.01
N VAL A 221 0.05 15.37 -0.86
CA VAL A 221 1.49 15.65 -0.94
C VAL A 221 2.17 14.97 0.24
N ASP A 222 3.22 14.19 -0.03
CA ASP A 222 4.12 13.71 1.01
C ASP A 222 5.02 14.87 1.47
N TRP A 223 4.48 15.70 2.36
CA TRP A 223 5.19 16.89 2.84
C TRP A 223 6.53 16.58 3.46
N LYS A 224 6.70 15.40 4.07
CA LYS A 224 7.99 15.03 4.65
C LYS A 224 9.01 14.87 3.53
N LEU A 225 8.68 14.10 2.49
CA LEU A 225 9.56 13.89 1.36
C LEU A 225 9.80 15.17 0.55
N THR A 226 8.75 15.95 0.29
CA THR A 226 8.83 17.20 -0.48
C THR A 226 9.64 18.27 0.25
N LEU A 227 9.38 18.53 1.53
CA LEU A 227 10.13 19.52 2.31
C LEU A 227 11.58 19.11 2.50
N PHE A 228 11.83 17.81 2.71
CA PHE A 228 13.19 17.29 2.79
C PHE A 228 13.94 17.51 1.48
N GLY A 229 13.34 17.12 0.34
CA GLY A 229 13.92 17.37 -0.98
C GLY A 229 14.17 18.86 -1.23
N LEU A 230 13.22 19.73 -0.90
CA LEU A 230 13.34 21.18 -1.07
C LEU A 230 14.50 21.77 -0.25
N LEU A 231 14.58 21.42 1.04
CA LEU A 231 15.60 21.91 1.96
C LEU A 231 17.00 21.57 1.46
N PHE A 232 17.21 20.30 1.10
CA PHE A 232 18.53 19.81 0.71
C PHE A 232 18.93 20.22 -0.71
N CYS A 233 17.95 20.39 -1.61
CA CYS A 233 18.15 21.01 -2.92
C CYS A 233 18.56 22.48 -2.79
N ALA A 234 17.85 23.24 -1.94
CA ALA A 234 18.18 24.65 -1.68
C ALA A 234 19.58 24.80 -1.06
N ALA A 235 19.94 23.93 -0.12
CA ALA A 235 21.28 23.88 0.46
C ALA A 235 22.36 23.58 -0.61
N ALA A 236 22.10 22.64 -1.51
CA ALA A 236 23.03 22.32 -2.61
C ALA A 236 23.24 23.50 -3.55
N VAL A 237 22.15 24.11 -4.03
CA VAL A 237 22.20 25.28 -4.93
C VAL A 237 22.90 26.46 -4.26
N SER A 238 22.54 26.75 -2.99
CA SER A 238 23.20 27.82 -2.21
C SER A 238 24.68 27.54 -2.03
N GLY A 239 25.06 26.28 -1.81
CA GLY A 239 26.46 25.85 -1.71
C GLY A 239 27.23 26.06 -3.01
N ILE A 240 26.63 25.72 -4.16
CA ILE A 240 27.22 26.00 -5.49
C ILE A 240 27.43 27.50 -5.67
N VAL A 241 26.40 28.31 -5.42
CA VAL A 241 26.48 29.77 -5.59
C VAL A 241 27.58 30.33 -4.67
N ALA A 242 27.57 29.99 -3.39
CA ALA A 242 28.56 30.46 -2.41
C ALA A 242 30.00 30.02 -2.76
N PHE A 243 30.17 28.84 -3.35
CA PHE A 243 31.49 28.35 -3.78
C PHE A 243 32.14 29.23 -4.85
N PHE A 244 31.34 29.82 -5.74
CA PHE A 244 31.85 30.74 -6.78
C PHE A 244 32.10 32.17 -6.28
N TYR A 245 31.67 32.52 -5.07
CA TYR A 245 32.01 33.79 -4.43
C TYR A 245 33.32 33.67 -3.65
N ARG A 246 34.29 34.55 -3.96
CA ARG A 246 35.67 34.52 -3.44
C ARG A 246 35.76 34.40 -1.91
N ASP A 247 34.88 35.07 -1.18
CA ASP A 247 34.89 35.11 0.30
C ASP A 247 34.06 34.01 0.96
N TRP A 248 33.30 33.22 0.18
CA TRP A 248 32.29 32.28 0.69
C TRP A 248 32.59 30.81 0.35
N GLN A 249 33.80 30.50 -0.12
CA GLN A 249 34.18 29.16 -0.56
C GLN A 249 34.01 28.10 0.53
N ILE A 250 34.44 28.39 1.76
CA ILE A 250 34.33 27.47 2.91
C ILE A 250 32.85 27.20 3.23
N THR A 251 32.03 28.25 3.23
CA THR A 251 30.58 28.15 3.41
C THR A 251 29.95 27.31 2.29
N GLY A 252 30.36 27.51 1.04
CA GLY A 252 29.91 26.75 -0.11
C GLY A 252 30.20 25.25 0.01
N VAL A 253 31.45 24.89 0.32
CA VAL A 253 31.85 23.49 0.54
C VAL A 253 31.09 22.86 1.71
N THR A 254 30.91 23.62 2.80
CA THR A 254 30.18 23.14 3.98
C THR A 254 28.72 22.86 3.65
N LEU A 255 28.04 23.76 2.93
CA LEU A 255 26.65 23.55 2.49
C LEU A 255 26.52 22.36 1.53
N LEU A 256 27.48 22.17 0.62
CA LEU A 256 27.50 21.01 -0.26
C LEU A 256 27.72 19.71 0.51
N ALA A 257 28.62 19.68 1.49
CA ALA A 257 28.87 18.52 2.33
C ALA A 257 27.66 18.17 3.21
N LEU A 258 27.02 19.17 3.83
CA LEU A 258 25.78 18.99 4.60
C LEU A 258 24.66 18.50 3.70
N SER A 259 24.55 19.06 2.49
CA SER A 259 23.55 18.61 1.53
C SER A 259 23.77 17.14 1.19
N TYR A 260 25.03 16.77 0.97
CA TYR A 260 25.43 15.43 0.62
C TYR A 260 25.15 14.39 1.71
N LEU A 261 25.57 14.68 2.94
CA LEU A 261 25.31 13.85 4.10
C LEU A 261 23.81 13.69 4.38
N GLY A 262 23.01 14.74 4.15
CA GLY A 262 21.56 14.67 4.27
C GLY A 262 20.93 13.63 3.33
N GLY A 263 21.37 13.58 2.07
CA GLY A 263 20.93 12.58 1.10
C GLY A 263 21.23 11.15 1.57
N ILE A 264 22.46 10.90 2.04
CA ILE A 264 22.88 9.59 2.57
C ILE A 264 22.07 9.21 3.82
N CYS A 265 21.92 10.13 4.78
CA CYS A 265 21.17 9.89 6.01
C CYS A 265 19.71 9.54 5.70
N HIS A 266 19.04 10.31 4.84
CA HIS A 266 17.67 10.02 4.43
C HIS A 266 17.54 8.63 3.81
N PHE A 267 18.47 8.28 2.94
CA PHE A 267 18.50 7.00 2.26
C PHE A 267 18.65 5.83 3.24
N LEU A 268 19.61 5.90 4.17
CA LEU A 268 19.83 4.87 5.20
C LEU A 268 18.64 4.71 6.14
N LEU A 269 17.97 5.81 6.48
CA LEU A 269 16.77 5.79 7.33
C LEU A 269 15.55 5.22 6.58
N SER A 270 15.42 5.54 5.28
CA SER A 270 14.32 5.08 4.44
C SER A 270 14.41 3.59 4.08
N GLY A 271 15.63 3.08 3.88
CA GLY A 271 15.90 1.67 3.55
C GLY A 271 15.57 0.66 4.66
N LYS A 272 15.36 1.12 5.90
CA LYS A 272 15.03 0.23 7.05
C LYS A 272 13.55 -0.18 7.13
N LYS A 273 12.66 0.34 6.29
CA LYS A 273 11.26 -0.12 6.27
C LYS A 273 11.18 -1.54 5.69
N LYS A 274 11.12 -2.54 6.58
CA LYS A 274 10.93 -3.95 6.23
C LYS A 274 9.72 -4.11 5.29
N PRO A 275 9.86 -4.80 4.14
CA PRO A 275 8.74 -5.12 3.25
C PRO A 275 7.81 -6.13 3.94
N GLY A 276 6.91 -5.64 4.79
CA GLY A 276 5.97 -6.50 5.53
C GLY A 276 5.03 -5.82 6.51
N SER A 277 5.27 -4.57 6.92
CA SER A 277 4.48 -3.94 7.99
C SER A 277 3.42 -2.91 7.57
N SER A 278 3.17 -2.66 6.28
CA SER A 278 2.14 -1.68 5.85
C SER A 278 0.74 -2.28 5.74
N GLY A 279 0.31 -3.04 6.75
CA GLY A 279 -1.07 -3.50 6.90
C GLY A 279 -1.69 -2.85 8.13
N ARG A 280 -2.69 -1.99 7.89
CA ARG A 280 -3.51 -1.21 8.84
C ARG A 280 -2.93 0.15 9.26
N ALA A 281 -3.33 1.17 8.50
CA ALA A 281 -3.83 2.43 9.04
C ALA A 281 -5.10 2.79 8.23
#